data_AF-B0KGA2-F1
#
_entry.id   AF-B0KGA2-F1
#
_cell.length_a   1.000
_cell.length_b   1.000
_cell.length_c   1.000
_cell.angle_alpha   90.00
_cell.angle_beta   90.00
_cell.angle_gamma   90.00
#
_symmetry.space_group_name_H-M   'P 1'
#
loop_
_entity.id
_entity.type
_entity.pdbx_description
1 polymer ?
#
loop_
_entity_poly.entity_id
_entity_poly.type
_entity_poly.pdbx_seq_one_letter_code
_entity_poly.pdbx_strand_id
1 'polypeptide(L)'
;MAIRGRDLNMGREGLYSISENFLVRKEFFGGIVHSRLNGERYEISDSVALLLSAINHGLNLTDASNVACQVSGESHEKTDIDNLIKNKIITSTPNRNQPNNDTSNLIETVRSKLLMELQESKKRNYLRAPINISLFPTMKCQLSCEFCFVTDEKWDIKEIQSIHSWGRLIEEAKECGVPFISILGGEPTLYPGLVALIRKAEQEKIKTTFTSNGLQCPGEVIEALENSEWVTPVISIQSLDLFNKSTMGVAPSKALSTLAKLRKRDINCRVNAVYSGQSERELVELIHLCEALGVEKLSLGHYLNLKNPLNSPSFTQSRKIYEYLSSVTASLKIEFQLEGCLIYSAYPEINATPSGIYEQLLFGCEAGNGRCEVMANGTLLPCSALRVENWGGLDVFKCGLQYSWDNSNTLKKIRNGKTNDSTCASCKFGGFCNGGCPAVNEIVHGVAFGQGDERCNMKNNGDRKISFRHID
;
A
#
# COMPACT_ATOMS: atom_id res chain seq x y z
N MET A 1 -19.20 -43.74 -36.96
CA MET A 1 -17.92 -44.46 -36.85
C MET A 1 -17.12 -43.79 -35.74
N ALA A 2 -16.85 -44.53 -34.67
CA ALA A 2 -16.22 -44.03 -33.46
C ALA A 2 -14.73 -43.71 -33.69
N ILE A 3 -14.26 -42.59 -33.15
CA ILE A 3 -12.87 -42.41 -32.77
C ILE A 3 -12.88 -41.91 -31.32
N ARG A 4 -12.79 -42.88 -30.40
CA ARG A 4 -12.30 -42.67 -29.04
C ARG A 4 -10.78 -42.58 -29.09
N GLY A 5 -10.20 -41.77 -28.21
CA GLY A 5 -8.84 -41.97 -27.72
C GLY A 5 -7.79 -40.98 -28.20
N ARG A 6 -7.69 -39.84 -27.48
CA ARG A 6 -6.51 -39.56 -26.66
C ARG A 6 -6.77 -38.33 -25.78
N ASP A 7 -7.07 -38.61 -24.52
CA ASP A 7 -6.94 -37.65 -23.43
C ASP A 7 -5.53 -37.06 -23.43
N LEU A 8 -5.45 -35.73 -23.52
CA LEU A 8 -4.26 -34.96 -23.14
C LEU A 8 -4.19 -34.92 -21.61
N ASN A 9 -3.89 -36.07 -20.99
CA ASN A 9 -3.75 -36.26 -19.55
C ASN A 9 -2.27 -36.32 -19.10
N MET A 10 -1.37 -35.64 -19.81
CA MET A 10 0.05 -35.63 -19.47
C MET A 10 0.43 -34.24 -18.91
N GLY A 11 0.35 -34.09 -17.58
CA GLY A 11 0.90 -32.92 -16.85
C GLY A 11 0.19 -32.52 -15.55
N ARG A 12 -0.99 -33.08 -15.22
CA ARG A 12 -1.86 -32.56 -14.15
C ARG A 12 -1.90 -33.40 -12.86
N GLU A 13 -1.22 -34.55 -12.80
CA GLU A 13 -1.10 -35.38 -11.59
C GLU A 13 0.12 -35.01 -10.70
N GLY A 14 0.87 -33.97 -11.09
CA GLY A 14 2.07 -33.54 -10.37
C GLY A 14 1.79 -32.83 -9.05
N LEU A 15 2.77 -32.86 -8.14
CA LEU A 15 2.78 -32.00 -6.96
C LEU A 15 3.19 -30.58 -7.37
N TYR A 16 2.40 -29.60 -6.94
CA TYR A 16 2.68 -28.18 -7.15
C TYR A 16 3.00 -27.52 -5.82
N SER A 17 3.73 -26.40 -5.88
CA SER A 17 3.90 -25.50 -4.74
C SER A 17 3.67 -24.06 -5.16
N ILE A 18 3.17 -23.25 -4.23
CA ILE A 18 3.09 -21.79 -4.42
C ILE A 18 4.53 -21.25 -4.45
N SER A 19 4.83 -20.43 -5.45
CA SER A 19 6.13 -19.78 -5.57
C SER A 19 6.35 -18.79 -4.42
N GLU A 20 7.56 -18.79 -3.83
CA GLU A 20 7.93 -17.85 -2.76
C GLU A 20 7.85 -16.39 -3.19
N ASN A 21 7.86 -16.13 -4.50
CA ASN A 21 7.71 -14.81 -5.09
C ASN A 21 6.29 -14.25 -4.98
N PHE A 22 5.33 -15.03 -4.50
CA PHE A 22 3.96 -14.59 -4.32
C PHE A 22 3.53 -14.69 -2.86
N LEU A 23 2.73 -13.73 -2.44
CA LEU A 23 1.92 -13.80 -1.24
C LEU A 23 0.50 -14.17 -1.69
N VAL A 24 -0.04 -15.26 -1.15
CA VAL A 24 -1.44 -15.64 -1.31
C VAL A 24 -2.14 -15.45 0.02
N ARG A 25 -3.29 -14.76 0.02
CA ARG A 25 -4.05 -14.52 1.24
C ARG A 25 -5.53 -14.69 0.98
N LYS A 26 -6.17 -15.59 1.72
CA LYS A 26 -7.63 -15.74 1.75
C LYS A 26 -8.26 -14.48 2.33
N GLU A 27 -9.29 -13.99 1.65
CA GLU A 27 -10.09 -12.83 2.03
C GLU A 27 -11.57 -13.19 2.07
N PHE A 28 -12.41 -12.32 2.63
CA PHE A 28 -13.84 -12.60 2.77
C PHE A 28 -14.59 -12.74 1.42
N PHE A 29 -14.06 -12.16 0.35
CA PHE A 29 -14.60 -12.22 -1.01
C PHE A 29 -13.96 -13.31 -1.89
N GLY A 30 -13.01 -14.08 -1.36
CA GLY A 30 -12.19 -15.00 -2.16
C GLY A 30 -10.76 -14.95 -1.67
N GLY A 31 -9.87 -14.33 -2.42
CA GLY A 31 -8.51 -14.06 -1.97
C GLY A 31 -7.79 -13.05 -2.83
N ILE A 32 -6.56 -12.77 -2.43
CA ILE A 32 -5.63 -11.96 -3.19
C ILE A 32 -4.33 -12.72 -3.42
N VAL A 33 -3.72 -12.48 -4.58
CA VAL A 33 -2.36 -12.91 -4.91
C VAL A 33 -1.53 -11.68 -5.21
N HIS A 34 -0.44 -11.50 -4.48
CA HIS A 34 0.47 -10.37 -4.60
C HIS A 34 1.85 -10.86 -5.02
N SER A 35 2.35 -10.35 -6.13
CA SER A 35 3.75 -10.52 -6.50
C SER A 35 4.62 -9.72 -5.54
N ARG A 36 5.60 -10.41 -4.96
CA ARG A 36 6.65 -9.82 -4.14
C ARG A 36 7.73 -9.15 -4.99
N LEU A 37 7.74 -9.32 -6.32
CA LEU A 37 8.82 -8.83 -7.19
C LEU A 37 8.46 -7.52 -7.90
N ASN A 38 7.29 -7.48 -8.53
CA ASN A 38 6.89 -6.40 -9.44
C ASN A 38 5.58 -5.71 -9.02
N GLY A 39 5.03 -6.06 -7.85
CA GLY A 39 3.84 -5.42 -7.29
C GLY A 39 2.52 -5.79 -7.97
N GLU A 40 2.52 -6.71 -8.95
CA GLU A 40 1.29 -7.25 -9.56
C GLU A 40 0.36 -7.84 -8.50
N ARG A 41 -0.95 -7.63 -8.69
CA ARG A 41 -1.99 -8.06 -7.76
C ARG A 41 -3.14 -8.69 -8.53
N TYR A 42 -3.67 -9.77 -7.99
CA TYR A 42 -4.81 -10.48 -8.56
C TYR A 42 -5.85 -10.69 -7.48
N GLU A 43 -7.10 -10.32 -7.77
CA GLU A 43 -8.27 -10.79 -7.02
C GLU A 43 -8.63 -12.18 -7.55
N ILE A 44 -8.85 -13.13 -6.64
CA ILE A 44 -9.17 -14.53 -6.97
C ILE A 44 -10.44 -14.97 -6.24
N SER A 45 -11.17 -15.91 -6.83
CA SER A 45 -12.41 -16.47 -6.25
C SER A 45 -12.15 -17.31 -4.99
N ASP A 46 -13.23 -17.70 -4.29
CA ASP A 46 -13.13 -18.63 -3.17
C ASP A 46 -12.56 -19.99 -3.61
N SER A 47 -13.05 -20.53 -4.72
CA SER A 47 -12.55 -21.80 -5.26
C SER A 47 -11.04 -21.77 -5.57
N VAL A 48 -10.53 -20.69 -6.17
CA VAL A 48 -9.10 -20.55 -6.49
C VAL A 48 -8.27 -20.32 -5.22
N ALA A 49 -8.76 -19.53 -4.26
CA ALA A 49 -8.03 -19.30 -3.01
C ALA A 49 -7.93 -20.58 -2.16
N LEU A 50 -9.02 -21.36 -2.08
CA LEU A 50 -9.03 -22.65 -1.40
C LEU A 50 -8.19 -23.70 -2.11
N LEU A 51 -8.14 -23.68 -3.46
CA LEU A 51 -7.22 -24.52 -4.24
C LEU A 51 -5.76 -24.26 -3.83
N LEU A 52 -5.35 -22.99 -3.76
CA LEU A 52 -3.99 -22.62 -3.33
C LEU A 52 -3.73 -23.03 -1.88
N SER A 53 -4.69 -22.85 -0.97
CA SER A 53 -4.58 -23.31 0.42
C SER A 53 -4.43 -24.83 0.53
N ALA A 54 -5.19 -25.59 -0.28
CA ALA A 54 -5.11 -27.05 -0.35
C ALA A 54 -3.74 -27.54 -0.86
N ILE A 55 -3.18 -26.89 -1.89
CA ILE A 55 -1.82 -27.15 -2.40
C ILE A 55 -0.79 -26.88 -1.30
N ASN A 56 -0.93 -25.77 -0.56
CA ASN A 56 -0.03 -25.43 0.55
C ASN A 56 -0.12 -26.46 1.70
N HIS A 57 -1.26 -27.12 1.87
CA HIS A 57 -1.43 -28.24 2.79
C HIS A 57 -1.00 -29.60 2.23
N GLY A 58 -0.44 -29.65 1.01
CA GLY A 58 0.24 -30.82 0.46
C GLY A 58 -0.62 -31.71 -0.44
N LEU A 59 -1.84 -31.30 -0.81
CA LEU A 59 -2.62 -32.02 -1.82
C LEU A 59 -2.00 -31.84 -3.22
N ASN A 60 -2.10 -32.89 -4.05
CA ASN A 60 -1.81 -32.75 -5.49
C ASN A 60 -2.87 -31.87 -6.16
N LEU A 61 -2.60 -31.40 -7.38
CA LEU A 61 -3.46 -30.43 -8.05
C LEU A 61 -4.90 -30.93 -8.26
N THR A 62 -5.08 -32.21 -8.58
CA THR A 62 -6.40 -32.82 -8.82
C THR A 62 -7.22 -32.89 -7.53
N ASP A 63 -6.64 -33.40 -6.45
CA ASP A 63 -7.32 -33.50 -5.16
C ASP A 63 -7.59 -32.12 -4.56
N ALA A 64 -6.62 -31.21 -4.66
CA ALA A 64 -6.77 -29.82 -4.23
C ALA A 64 -7.94 -29.14 -4.96
N SER A 65 -8.03 -29.34 -6.28
CA SER A 65 -9.13 -28.84 -7.11
C SER A 65 -10.48 -29.39 -6.65
N ASN A 66 -10.59 -30.70 -6.48
CA ASN A 66 -11.84 -31.35 -6.07
C ASN A 66 -12.31 -30.87 -4.70
N VAL A 67 -11.40 -30.84 -3.71
CA VAL A 67 -11.72 -30.39 -2.34
C VAL A 67 -12.10 -28.91 -2.33
N ALA A 68 -11.37 -28.06 -3.05
CA ALA A 68 -11.66 -26.64 -3.12
C ALA A 68 -13.05 -26.35 -3.72
N CYS A 69 -13.43 -27.04 -4.80
CA CYS A 69 -14.76 -26.92 -5.41
C CYS A 69 -15.86 -27.42 -4.46
N GLN A 70 -15.64 -28.53 -3.77
CA GLN A 70 -16.59 -29.05 -2.78
C GLN A 70 -16.82 -28.09 -1.62
N VAL A 71 -15.75 -27.48 -1.10
CA VAL A 71 -15.84 -26.57 0.06
C VAL A 71 -16.42 -25.22 -0.32
N SER A 72 -16.01 -24.65 -1.46
CA SER A 72 -16.53 -23.36 -1.93
C SER A 72 -17.97 -23.43 -2.46
N GLY A 73 -18.38 -24.59 -2.98
CA GLY A 73 -19.62 -24.71 -3.77
C GLY A 73 -19.52 -24.09 -5.16
N GLU A 74 -18.32 -23.68 -5.59
CA GLU A 74 -18.03 -23.05 -6.87
C GLU A 74 -17.12 -23.96 -7.70
N SER A 75 -17.28 -23.93 -9.03
CA SER A 75 -16.28 -24.50 -9.93
C SER A 75 -15.32 -23.39 -10.34
N HIS A 76 -14.01 -23.65 -10.32
CA HIS A 76 -13.06 -22.77 -11.01
C HIS A 76 -13.04 -23.11 -12.51
N GLU A 77 -12.76 -22.12 -13.34
CA GLU A 77 -12.62 -22.33 -14.78
C GLU A 77 -11.29 -23.05 -15.06
N LYS A 78 -11.23 -23.84 -16.14
CA LYS A 78 -9.97 -24.48 -16.56
C LYS A 78 -8.86 -23.45 -16.81
N THR A 79 -9.24 -22.27 -17.27
CA THR A 79 -8.42 -21.08 -17.49
C THR A 79 -7.77 -20.57 -16.20
N ASP A 80 -8.41 -20.71 -15.03
CA ASP A 80 -7.86 -20.23 -13.76
C ASP A 80 -6.58 -20.97 -13.38
N ILE A 81 -6.61 -22.30 -13.42
CA ILE A 81 -5.41 -23.14 -13.14
C ILE A 81 -4.32 -22.87 -14.16
N ASP A 82 -4.68 -22.80 -15.45
CA ASP A 82 -3.73 -22.54 -16.53
C ASP A 82 -3.06 -21.15 -16.34
N ASN A 83 -3.81 -20.15 -15.85
CA ASN A 83 -3.28 -18.84 -15.50
C ASN A 83 -2.35 -18.88 -14.29
N LEU A 84 -2.67 -19.65 -13.24
CA LEU A 84 -1.78 -19.81 -12.08
C LEU A 84 -0.42 -20.40 -12.48
N ILE A 85 -0.42 -21.39 -13.39
CA ILE A 85 0.79 -22.02 -13.91
C ILE A 85 1.55 -21.07 -14.84
N LYS A 86 0.84 -20.44 -15.79
CA LYS A 86 1.42 -19.51 -16.78
C LYS A 86 2.14 -18.35 -16.10
N ASN A 87 1.53 -17.79 -15.06
CA ASN A 87 2.10 -16.68 -14.28
C ASN A 87 3.08 -17.14 -13.19
N LYS A 88 3.39 -18.45 -13.14
CA LYS A 88 4.31 -19.05 -12.15
C LYS A 88 3.90 -18.80 -10.69
N ILE A 89 2.61 -18.58 -10.44
CA ILE A 89 2.05 -18.50 -9.08
C ILE A 89 2.18 -19.87 -8.41
N ILE A 90 1.89 -20.93 -9.16
CA ILE A 90 2.23 -22.31 -8.79
C ILE A 90 3.25 -22.89 -9.77
N THR A 91 4.14 -23.73 -9.27
CA THR A 91 5.16 -24.41 -10.07
C THR A 91 5.19 -25.89 -9.76
N SER A 92 5.47 -26.72 -10.77
CA SER A 92 5.59 -28.17 -10.60
C SER A 92 6.84 -28.49 -9.80
N THR A 93 6.72 -29.37 -8.80
CA THR A 93 7.85 -29.83 -8.00
C THR A 93 8.40 -31.16 -8.55
N PRO A 94 9.63 -31.19 -9.08
CA PRO A 94 10.29 -32.44 -9.40
C PRO A 94 10.74 -33.09 -8.06
N ASN A 95 10.37 -34.34 -7.81
CA ASN A 95 10.78 -35.13 -6.63
C ASN A 95 10.16 -34.76 -5.26
N ARG A 96 8.86 -34.97 -5.10
CA ARG A 96 8.38 -35.54 -3.83
C ARG A 96 7.90 -36.94 -4.13
N ASN A 97 8.58 -37.95 -3.57
CA ASN A 97 7.96 -39.26 -3.39
C ASN A 97 6.61 -39.00 -2.72
N GLN A 98 5.50 -39.35 -3.38
CA GLN A 98 4.21 -39.32 -2.70
C GLN A 98 4.38 -40.20 -1.46
N PRO A 99 4.27 -39.65 -0.24
CA PRO A 99 4.29 -40.51 0.92
C PRO A 99 3.13 -41.50 0.75
N ASN A 100 3.40 -42.79 0.93
CA ASN A 100 2.42 -43.89 0.99
C ASN A 100 1.47 -43.76 2.21
N ASN A 101 1.17 -42.53 2.62
CA ASN A 101 0.22 -42.23 3.68
C ASN A 101 -1.18 -42.25 3.09
N ASP A 102 -2.13 -42.73 3.87
CA ASP A 102 -3.55 -42.85 3.56
C ASP A 102 -4.12 -41.52 3.01
N THR A 103 -4.11 -41.36 1.69
CA THR A 103 -4.47 -40.13 0.97
C THR A 103 -5.88 -39.66 1.35
N SER A 104 -6.76 -40.61 1.69
CA SER A 104 -8.12 -40.35 2.14
C SER A 104 -8.17 -39.53 3.44
N ASN A 105 -7.31 -39.85 4.41
CA ASN A 105 -7.24 -39.16 5.70
C ASN A 105 -6.66 -37.74 5.54
N LEU A 106 -5.66 -37.57 4.67
CA LEU A 106 -5.12 -36.24 4.36
C LEU A 106 -6.18 -35.36 3.68
N ILE A 107 -6.90 -35.89 2.68
CA ILE A 107 -7.97 -35.16 1.97
C ILE A 107 -9.03 -34.66 2.96
N GLU A 108 -9.50 -35.53 3.87
CA GLU A 108 -10.52 -35.16 4.84
C GLU A 108 -10.02 -34.11 5.85
N THR A 109 -8.77 -34.26 6.29
CA THR A 109 -8.11 -33.29 7.18
C THR A 109 -8.00 -31.92 6.52
N VAL A 110 -7.57 -31.86 5.25
CA VAL A 110 -7.45 -30.62 4.49
C VAL A 110 -8.83 -30.02 4.25
N ARG A 111 -9.83 -30.84 3.86
CA ARG A 111 -11.22 -30.39 3.69
C ARG A 111 -11.76 -29.68 4.93
N SER A 112 -11.54 -30.27 6.10
CA SER A 112 -11.97 -29.68 7.38
C SER A 112 -11.29 -28.33 7.65
N LYS A 113 -9.99 -28.21 7.37
CA LYS A 113 -9.25 -26.94 7.49
C LYS A 113 -9.77 -25.87 6.55
N LEU A 114 -9.99 -26.21 5.28
CA LEU A 114 -10.52 -25.29 4.27
C LEU A 114 -11.93 -24.81 4.62
N LEU A 115 -12.77 -25.70 5.18
CA LEU A 115 -14.12 -25.33 5.62
C LEU A 115 -14.06 -24.30 6.76
N MET A 116 -13.19 -24.51 7.74
CA MET A 116 -12.96 -23.53 8.82
C MET A 116 -12.42 -22.21 8.26
N GLU A 117 -11.43 -22.25 7.36
CA GLU A 117 -10.86 -21.07 6.72
C GLU A 117 -11.93 -20.26 5.95
N LEU A 118 -12.78 -20.93 5.17
CA LEU A 118 -13.89 -20.30 4.47
C LEU A 118 -14.86 -19.67 5.46
N GLN A 119 -15.33 -20.41 6.47
CA GLN A 119 -16.26 -19.92 7.49
C GLN A 119 -15.71 -18.70 8.24
N GLU A 120 -14.45 -18.73 8.68
CA GLU A 120 -13.82 -17.60 9.35
C GLU A 120 -13.69 -16.38 8.43
N SER A 121 -13.35 -16.59 7.15
CA SER A 121 -13.26 -15.49 6.18
C SER A 121 -14.62 -14.81 5.97
N LYS A 122 -15.71 -15.59 5.94
CA LYS A 122 -17.07 -15.07 5.73
C LYS A 122 -17.68 -14.35 6.95
N LYS A 123 -17.05 -14.44 8.12
CA LYS A 123 -17.43 -13.62 9.30
C LYS A 123 -17.00 -12.16 9.18
N ARG A 124 -16.18 -11.83 8.19
CA ARG A 124 -15.62 -10.50 7.97
C ARG A 124 -16.27 -9.84 6.75
N ASN A 125 -16.24 -8.52 6.74
CA ASN A 125 -16.57 -7.68 5.59
C ASN A 125 -15.46 -6.63 5.32
N TYR A 126 -14.25 -6.94 5.77
CA TYR A 126 -13.04 -6.14 5.65
C TYR A 126 -11.84 -7.09 5.44
N LEU A 127 -10.72 -6.56 4.92
CA LEU A 127 -9.54 -7.39 4.66
C LEU A 127 -9.03 -8.07 5.94
N ARG A 128 -8.52 -9.28 5.81
CA ARG A 128 -7.95 -10.07 6.91
C ARG A 128 -6.84 -9.32 7.64
N ALA A 129 -6.03 -8.57 6.89
CA ALA A 129 -4.92 -7.78 7.36
C ALA A 129 -4.68 -6.59 6.40
N PRO A 130 -3.98 -5.54 6.83
CA PRO A 130 -3.61 -4.45 5.92
C PRO A 130 -2.73 -4.95 4.76
N ILE A 131 -2.79 -4.23 3.66
CA ILE A 131 -1.88 -4.34 2.51
C ILE A 131 -0.59 -3.55 2.79
N ASN A 132 -0.70 -2.39 3.42
CA ASN A 132 0.46 -1.59 3.83
C ASN A 132 0.35 -1.20 5.31
N ILE A 133 1.45 -1.36 6.05
CA ILE A 133 1.60 -0.76 7.37
C ILE A 133 2.68 0.32 7.33
N SER A 134 2.32 1.54 7.74
CA SER A 134 3.30 2.60 7.95
C SER A 134 3.78 2.61 9.41
N LEU A 135 5.08 2.56 9.62
CA LEU A 135 5.71 2.57 10.95
C LEU A 135 6.31 3.96 11.18
N PHE A 136 6.08 4.54 12.35
CA PHE A 136 6.68 5.81 12.77
C PHE A 136 7.55 5.56 14.01
N PRO A 137 8.78 5.01 13.87
CA PRO A 137 9.62 4.65 15.02
C PRO A 137 10.03 5.86 15.88
N THR A 138 10.03 7.04 15.29
CA THR A 138 10.27 8.31 15.97
C THR A 138 9.41 9.41 15.35
N MET A 139 9.05 10.42 16.15
CA MET A 139 8.42 11.65 15.67
C MET A 139 9.44 12.79 15.53
N LYS A 140 10.70 12.57 15.92
CA LYS A 140 11.77 13.59 15.86
C LYS A 140 12.18 13.82 14.42
N CYS A 141 12.26 15.09 14.01
CA CYS A 141 12.83 15.51 12.75
C CYS A 141 13.72 16.73 12.99
N GLN A 142 14.84 16.84 12.27
CA GLN A 142 15.67 18.04 12.27
C GLN A 142 15.14 19.17 11.36
N LEU A 143 14.02 18.94 10.66
CA LEU A 143 13.38 19.90 9.76
C LEU A 143 11.95 20.23 10.21
N SER A 144 11.46 21.37 9.75
CA SER A 144 10.09 21.86 9.95
C SER A 144 9.50 22.30 8.62
N CYS A 145 9.38 21.37 7.68
CA CYS A 145 8.94 21.68 6.31
C CYS A 145 7.53 22.30 6.31
N GLU A 146 7.29 23.26 5.41
CA GLU A 146 6.02 24.00 5.30
C GLU A 146 4.83 23.06 5.01
N PHE A 147 5.07 22.02 4.20
CA PHE A 147 4.07 21.04 3.79
C PHE A 147 3.93 19.84 4.74
N CYS A 148 4.69 19.79 5.84
CA CYS A 148 4.72 18.62 6.71
C CYS A 148 3.40 18.45 7.49
N PHE A 149 2.87 17.23 7.52
CA PHE A 149 1.71 16.87 8.35
C PHE A 149 2.09 16.15 9.67
N VAL A 150 3.34 15.70 9.77
CA VAL A 150 3.88 14.91 10.91
C VAL A 150 4.46 15.80 12.01
N THR A 151 5.04 16.96 11.65
CA THR A 151 5.71 17.87 12.61
C THR A 151 4.80 18.99 13.11
N ASP A 152 3.51 18.95 12.78
CA ASP A 152 2.51 19.81 13.41
C ASP A 152 2.35 19.43 14.89
N GLU A 153 1.87 20.37 15.73
CA GLU A 153 1.52 20.19 17.16
C GLU A 153 0.50 19.06 17.47
N LYS A 154 0.13 18.27 16.45
CA LYS A 154 -0.83 17.17 16.46
C LYS A 154 -0.34 15.91 17.17
N TRP A 155 0.96 15.82 17.51
CA TRP A 155 1.55 14.59 18.03
C TRP A 155 2.43 14.88 19.25
N ASP A 156 1.87 14.89 20.47
CA ASP A 156 2.66 14.90 21.71
C ASP A 156 3.14 13.47 22.09
N ILE A 157 3.75 12.78 21.12
CA ILE A 157 4.23 11.40 21.30
C ILE A 157 5.72 11.45 21.63
N LYS A 158 6.02 11.43 22.93
CA LYS A 158 7.40 11.44 23.46
C LYS A 158 7.98 10.04 23.66
N GLU A 159 7.13 9.07 23.91
CA GLU A 159 7.53 7.68 24.11
C GLU A 159 7.87 7.02 22.78
N ILE A 160 9.07 6.44 22.69
CA ILE A 160 9.50 5.62 21.57
C ILE A 160 9.62 4.17 22.02
N GLN A 161 9.21 3.25 21.15
CA GLN A 161 9.26 1.83 21.45
C GLN A 161 10.62 1.21 21.10
N SER A 162 10.94 0.12 21.82
CA SER A 162 12.21 -0.57 21.68
C SER A 162 12.38 -1.19 20.29
N ILE A 163 13.62 -1.37 19.86
CA ILE A 163 13.97 -2.08 18.61
C ILE A 163 13.32 -3.46 18.57
N HIS A 164 13.31 -4.17 19.70
CA HIS A 164 12.68 -5.48 19.85
C HIS A 164 11.17 -5.43 19.64
N SER A 165 10.48 -4.40 20.15
CA SER A 165 9.04 -4.21 19.95
C SER A 165 8.70 -4.05 18.46
N TRP A 166 9.46 -3.19 17.76
CA TRP A 166 9.29 -3.01 16.31
C TRP A 166 9.65 -4.26 15.51
N GLY A 167 10.72 -4.97 15.89
CA GLY A 167 11.11 -6.23 15.26
C GLY A 167 10.01 -7.28 15.33
N ARG A 168 9.38 -7.43 16.50
CA ARG A 168 8.23 -8.32 16.69
C ARG A 168 7.02 -7.92 15.84
N LEU A 169 6.75 -6.62 15.72
CA LEU A 169 5.66 -6.14 14.88
C LEU A 169 5.89 -6.45 13.38
N ILE A 170 7.14 -6.43 12.91
CA ILE A 170 7.49 -6.85 11.54
C ILE A 170 7.26 -8.36 11.36
N GLU A 171 7.57 -9.19 12.37
CA GLU A 171 7.25 -10.63 12.37
C GLU A 171 5.73 -10.85 12.31
N GLU A 172 4.97 -10.18 13.17
CA GLU A 172 3.50 -10.27 13.17
C GLU A 172 2.92 -9.82 11.82
N ALA A 173 3.49 -8.79 11.18
CA ALA A 173 3.09 -8.36 9.85
C ALA A 173 3.33 -9.45 8.80
N LYS A 174 4.47 -10.17 8.86
CA LYS A 174 4.73 -11.32 7.98
C LYS A 174 3.68 -12.41 8.17
N GLU A 175 3.40 -12.78 9.41
CA GLU A 175 2.45 -13.84 9.78
C GLU A 175 1.01 -13.51 9.35
N CYS A 176 0.62 -12.23 9.47
CA CYS A 176 -0.68 -11.75 8.99
C CYS A 176 -0.77 -11.70 7.45
N GLY A 177 0.36 -11.88 6.75
CA GLY A 177 0.44 -11.77 5.29
C GLY A 177 0.37 -10.31 4.83
N VAL A 178 1.08 -9.41 5.50
CA VAL A 178 1.23 -8.01 5.05
C VAL A 178 2.31 -7.96 3.96
N PRO A 179 1.99 -7.47 2.75
CA PRO A 179 2.94 -7.43 1.65
C PRO A 179 3.92 -6.25 1.73
N PHE A 180 3.50 -5.11 2.29
CA PHE A 180 4.29 -3.87 2.26
C PHE A 180 4.40 -3.20 3.63
N ILE A 181 5.61 -2.71 3.94
CA ILE A 181 5.88 -1.85 5.08
C ILE A 181 6.48 -0.53 4.60
N SER A 182 6.09 0.58 5.23
CA SER A 182 6.69 1.90 4.99
C SER A 182 7.20 2.47 6.30
N ILE A 183 8.52 2.63 6.45
CA ILE A 183 9.13 3.25 7.62
C ILE A 183 9.22 4.76 7.38
N LEU A 184 8.46 5.52 8.15
CA LEU A 184 8.34 6.97 8.07
C LEU A 184 8.79 7.58 9.43
N GLY A 185 8.16 8.68 9.80
CA GLY A 185 8.18 9.28 11.13
C GLY A 185 9.34 10.23 11.37
N GLY A 186 8.99 11.46 11.80
CA GLY A 186 9.84 12.64 11.77
C GLY A 186 10.89 12.56 10.65
N GLU A 187 12.09 12.14 11.03
CA GLU A 187 13.12 11.59 10.16
C GLU A 187 13.55 10.19 10.67
N PRO A 188 13.33 9.09 9.91
CA PRO A 188 13.69 7.74 10.37
C PRO A 188 15.18 7.53 10.59
N THR A 189 16.07 8.27 9.91
CA THR A 189 17.52 8.15 10.16
C THR A 189 17.95 8.68 11.53
N LEU A 190 17.07 9.38 12.26
CA LEU A 190 17.31 9.76 13.66
C LEU A 190 16.92 8.66 14.65
N TYR A 191 16.23 7.60 14.20
CA TYR A 191 15.91 6.47 15.06
C TYR A 191 17.13 5.53 15.18
N PRO A 192 17.70 5.32 16.38
CA PRO A 192 18.90 4.50 16.56
C PRO A 192 18.74 3.05 16.08
N GLY A 193 17.50 2.56 15.99
CA GLY A 193 17.20 1.20 15.56
C GLY A 193 16.97 1.01 14.07
N LEU A 194 17.12 2.05 13.22
CA LEU A 194 16.76 1.95 11.80
C LEU A 194 17.47 0.78 11.09
N VAL A 195 18.79 0.62 11.30
CA VAL A 195 19.57 -0.49 10.71
C VAL A 195 19.01 -1.86 11.11
N ALA A 196 18.57 -2.01 12.36
CA ALA A 196 17.97 -3.25 12.83
C ALA A 196 16.60 -3.51 12.16
N LEU A 197 15.81 -2.47 11.92
CA LEU A 197 14.54 -2.60 11.20
C LEU A 197 14.75 -2.98 9.73
N ILE A 198 15.75 -2.39 9.06
CA ILE A 198 16.14 -2.74 7.69
C ILE A 198 16.50 -4.23 7.62
N ARG A 199 17.40 -4.69 8.50
CA ARG A 199 17.81 -6.10 8.56
C ARG A 199 16.64 -7.03 8.89
N LYS A 200 15.71 -6.59 9.73
CA LYS A 200 14.54 -7.40 10.08
C LYS A 200 13.57 -7.52 8.90
N ALA A 201 13.29 -6.44 8.20
CA ALA A 201 12.47 -6.47 6.98
C ALA A 201 13.07 -7.36 5.89
N GLU A 202 14.41 -7.31 5.73
CA GLU A 202 15.17 -8.19 4.84
C GLU A 202 15.01 -9.67 5.23
N GLN A 203 15.24 -9.99 6.51
CA GLN A 203 15.08 -11.34 7.05
C GLN A 203 13.67 -11.91 6.81
N GLU A 204 12.64 -11.10 7.05
CA GLU A 204 11.25 -11.52 6.87
C GLU A 204 10.79 -11.48 5.40
N LYS A 205 11.64 -11.01 4.48
CA LYS A 205 11.32 -10.86 3.06
C LYS A 205 10.03 -10.07 2.84
N ILE A 206 9.89 -8.92 3.50
CA ILE A 206 8.76 -7.99 3.33
C ILE A 206 9.24 -6.78 2.57
N LYS A 207 8.55 -6.44 1.47
CA LYS A 207 8.90 -5.26 0.67
C LYS A 207 8.69 -4.00 1.52
N THR A 208 9.78 -3.30 1.74
CA THR A 208 9.85 -2.20 2.69
C THR A 208 10.44 -0.98 2.03
N THR A 209 9.87 0.18 2.32
CA THR A 209 10.52 1.46 2.02
C THR A 209 10.83 2.17 3.32
N PHE A 210 11.84 3.05 3.30
CA PHE A 210 11.91 4.10 4.31
C PHE A 210 12.12 5.45 3.64
N THR A 211 11.45 6.48 4.14
CA THR A 211 11.49 7.82 3.53
C THR A 211 12.30 8.77 4.39
N SER A 212 13.39 9.30 3.84
CA SER A 212 14.31 10.22 4.51
C SER A 212 14.38 11.56 3.79
N ASN A 213 14.61 12.64 4.52
CA ASN A 213 14.97 13.95 3.97
C ASN A 213 16.41 14.01 3.41
N GLY A 214 17.20 12.95 3.59
CA GLY A 214 18.51 12.78 2.96
C GLY A 214 19.61 13.70 3.50
N LEU A 215 19.36 14.44 4.59
CA LEU A 215 20.38 15.29 5.21
C LEU A 215 21.52 14.49 5.85
N GLN A 216 21.18 13.32 6.39
CA GLN A 216 22.11 12.39 6.99
C GLN A 216 21.77 10.99 6.48
N CYS A 217 22.78 10.26 6.06
CA CYS A 217 22.68 8.85 5.74
C CYS A 217 23.92 8.18 6.33
N PRO A 218 23.83 7.67 7.57
CA PRO A 218 24.95 7.03 8.25
C PRO A 218 25.53 5.89 7.40
N GLY A 219 26.85 5.66 7.50
CA GLY A 219 27.53 4.60 6.75
C GLY A 219 26.91 3.22 6.98
N GLU A 220 26.54 2.93 8.22
CA GLU A 220 25.83 1.69 8.61
C GLU A 220 24.48 1.49 7.92
N VAL A 221 23.76 2.58 7.58
CA VAL A 221 22.51 2.49 6.82
C VAL A 221 22.82 2.14 5.37
N ILE A 222 23.85 2.74 4.79
CA ILE A 222 24.31 2.43 3.43
C ILE A 222 24.76 0.96 3.35
N GLU A 223 25.58 0.49 4.29
CA GLU A 223 26.04 -0.91 4.36
C GLU A 223 24.89 -1.90 4.52
N ALA A 224 23.86 -1.55 5.30
CA ALA A 224 22.66 -2.38 5.43
C ALA A 224 21.87 -2.46 4.12
N LEU A 225 21.86 -1.39 3.33
CA LEU A 225 21.18 -1.32 2.04
C LEU A 225 21.94 -1.98 0.90
N GLU A 226 23.28 -1.96 0.90
CA GLU A 226 24.11 -2.68 -0.10
C GLU A 226 23.80 -4.19 -0.13
N ASN A 227 23.34 -4.73 0.99
CA ASN A 227 23.00 -6.15 1.14
C ASN A 227 21.49 -6.43 1.11
N SER A 228 20.66 -5.46 0.70
CA SER A 228 19.19 -5.56 0.79
C SER A 228 18.52 -5.71 -0.58
N GLU A 229 17.68 -6.73 -0.72
CA GLU A 229 16.78 -6.92 -1.86
C GLU A 229 15.33 -6.49 -1.56
N TRP A 230 15.00 -6.32 -0.27
CA TRP A 230 13.64 -6.07 0.20
C TRP A 230 13.40 -4.65 0.68
N VAL A 231 14.44 -3.86 0.92
CA VAL A 231 14.34 -2.50 1.45
C VAL A 231 14.82 -1.47 0.43
N THR A 232 13.99 -0.48 0.12
CA THR A 232 14.34 0.59 -0.83
C THR A 232 14.25 1.96 -0.15
N PRO A 233 15.36 2.73 -0.07
CA PRO A 233 15.32 4.10 0.45
C PRO A 233 14.59 5.04 -0.52
N VAL A 234 13.80 5.95 0.04
CA VAL A 234 13.12 7.04 -0.67
C VAL A 234 13.67 8.37 -0.15
N ILE A 235 14.23 9.19 -1.03
CA ILE A 235 14.82 10.48 -0.65
C ILE A 235 13.87 11.62 -1.01
N SER A 236 13.57 12.49 -0.05
CA SER A 236 12.66 13.62 -0.25
C SER A 236 13.39 14.82 -0.84
N ILE A 237 13.02 15.23 -2.05
CA ILE A 237 13.61 16.37 -2.79
C ILE A 237 12.49 17.09 -3.51
N GLN A 238 12.31 18.40 -3.26
CA GLN A 238 11.18 19.16 -3.80
C GLN A 238 11.53 19.88 -5.11
N SER A 239 12.78 20.30 -5.26
CA SER A 239 13.35 20.92 -6.46
C SER A 239 14.88 20.89 -6.38
N LEU A 240 15.55 21.28 -7.47
CA LEU A 240 17.02 21.42 -7.49
C LEU A 240 17.52 22.80 -7.04
N ASP A 241 16.61 23.71 -6.69
CA ASP A 241 16.88 25.14 -6.54
C ASP A 241 16.35 25.73 -5.22
N LEU A 242 15.95 27.01 -5.26
CA LEU A 242 15.44 27.75 -4.10
C LEU A 242 14.12 27.19 -3.56
N PHE A 243 13.30 26.53 -4.37
CA PHE A 243 12.01 26.00 -3.90
C PHE A 243 12.18 24.90 -2.84
N ASN A 244 13.21 24.06 -2.96
CA ASN A 244 13.54 23.11 -1.90
C ASN A 244 13.94 23.81 -0.60
N LYS A 245 14.70 24.92 -0.69
CA LYS A 245 15.11 25.70 0.47
C LYS A 245 13.93 26.42 1.13
N SER A 246 13.01 27.00 0.35
CA SER A 246 11.85 27.69 0.91
C SER A 246 10.90 26.72 1.60
N THR A 247 10.67 25.54 1.02
CA THR A 247 9.67 24.59 1.52
C THR A 247 10.20 23.63 2.60
N MET A 248 11.47 23.20 2.53
CA MET A 248 12.10 22.30 3.51
C MET A 248 13.00 23.02 4.53
N GLY A 249 13.30 24.31 4.32
CA GLY A 249 14.26 25.08 5.12
C GLY A 249 15.73 24.79 4.81
N VAL A 250 16.01 23.93 3.82
CA VAL A 250 17.37 23.46 3.49
C VAL A 250 17.56 23.34 1.98
N ALA A 251 18.77 23.65 1.51
CA ALA A 251 19.14 23.43 0.11
C ALA A 251 19.16 21.92 -0.23
N PRO A 252 18.93 21.53 -1.49
CA PRO A 252 18.84 20.11 -1.87
C PRO A 252 20.20 19.41 -1.88
N SER A 253 21.32 20.14 -1.78
CA SER A 253 22.68 19.63 -1.96
C SER A 253 23.03 18.40 -1.09
N LYS A 254 22.56 18.34 0.16
CA LYS A 254 22.80 17.17 1.03
C LYS A 254 21.99 15.96 0.59
N ALA A 255 20.70 16.14 0.26
CA ALA A 255 19.87 15.07 -0.26
C ALA A 255 20.40 14.54 -1.60
N LEU A 256 20.85 15.43 -2.48
CA LEU A 256 21.52 15.07 -3.74
C LEU A 256 22.84 14.32 -3.51
N SER A 257 23.64 14.73 -2.52
CA SER A 257 24.85 13.99 -2.13
C SER A 257 24.52 12.59 -1.63
N THR A 258 23.46 12.44 -0.84
CA THR A 258 22.96 11.13 -0.39
C THR A 258 22.53 10.27 -1.57
N LEU A 259 21.75 10.83 -2.50
CA LEU A 259 21.30 10.14 -3.71
C LEU A 259 22.49 9.65 -4.54
N ALA A 260 23.47 10.51 -4.79
CA ALA A 260 24.69 10.15 -5.52
C ALA A 260 25.52 9.06 -4.80
N LYS A 261 25.58 9.09 -3.46
CA LYS A 261 26.28 8.06 -2.67
C LYS A 261 25.62 6.68 -2.76
N LEU A 262 24.29 6.63 -2.79
CA LEU A 262 23.50 5.40 -2.96
C LEU A 262 23.74 4.84 -4.36
N ARG A 263 23.53 5.66 -5.40
CA ARG A 263 23.68 5.23 -6.80
C ARG A 263 25.11 4.84 -7.16
N LYS A 264 26.14 5.49 -6.61
CA LYS A 264 27.55 5.10 -6.80
C LYS A 264 27.86 3.66 -6.33
N ARG A 265 27.06 3.12 -5.42
CA ARG A 265 27.16 1.75 -4.88
C ARG A 265 26.16 0.78 -5.52
N ASP A 266 25.50 1.20 -6.59
CA ASP A 266 24.41 0.45 -7.23
C ASP A 266 23.22 0.14 -6.31
N ILE A 267 23.06 0.90 -5.20
CA ILE A 267 21.91 0.75 -4.32
C ILE A 267 20.70 1.38 -5.01
N ASN A 268 19.67 0.57 -5.24
CA ASN A 268 18.42 1.05 -5.80
C ASN A 268 17.74 2.05 -4.85
N CYS A 269 17.20 3.14 -5.39
CA CYS A 269 16.56 4.19 -4.59
C CYS A 269 15.50 4.94 -5.38
N ARG A 270 14.61 5.62 -4.65
CA ARG A 270 13.52 6.42 -5.21
C ARG A 270 13.60 7.85 -4.71
N VAL A 271 12.92 8.75 -5.42
CA VAL A 271 12.74 10.15 -5.01
C VAL A 271 11.27 10.43 -4.81
N ASN A 272 10.94 11.19 -3.76
CA ASN A 272 9.59 11.69 -3.53
C ASN A 272 9.60 13.23 -3.42
N ALA A 273 8.73 13.87 -4.20
CA ALA A 273 8.44 15.29 -4.11
C ALA A 273 6.96 15.49 -3.72
N VAL A 274 6.62 16.61 -3.10
CA VAL A 274 5.25 17.02 -2.81
C VAL A 274 4.90 18.17 -3.72
N TYR A 275 3.85 18.03 -4.54
CA TYR A 275 3.39 19.09 -5.42
C TYR A 275 2.65 20.17 -4.61
N SER A 276 3.37 21.23 -4.24
CA SER A 276 2.88 22.35 -3.45
C SER A 276 2.99 23.70 -4.17
N GLY A 277 3.41 23.71 -5.44
CA GLY A 277 3.50 24.94 -6.24
C GLY A 277 4.70 25.02 -7.18
N GLN A 278 5.48 23.95 -7.33
CA GLN A 278 6.57 23.87 -8.28
C GLN A 278 6.08 24.20 -9.70
N SER A 279 6.92 24.91 -10.45
CA SER A 279 6.80 25.08 -11.89
C SER A 279 7.08 23.79 -12.64
N GLU A 280 6.56 23.71 -13.87
CA GLU A 280 6.87 22.62 -14.81
C GLU A 280 8.38 22.42 -14.99
N ARG A 281 9.12 23.53 -15.10
CA ARG A 281 10.57 23.52 -15.26
C ARG A 281 11.27 22.84 -14.09
N GLU A 282 10.95 23.21 -12.84
CA GLU A 282 11.60 22.65 -11.65
C GLU A 282 11.38 21.13 -11.56
N LEU A 283 10.19 20.65 -11.92
CA LEU A 283 9.86 19.23 -11.90
C LEU A 283 10.57 18.47 -13.03
N VAL A 284 10.63 19.03 -14.24
CA VAL A 284 11.37 18.44 -15.37
C VAL A 284 12.88 18.35 -15.07
N GLU A 285 13.47 19.40 -14.49
CA GLU A 285 14.88 19.40 -14.10
C GLU A 285 15.16 18.29 -13.05
N LEU A 286 14.28 18.14 -12.06
CA LEU A 286 14.40 17.07 -11.06
C LEU A 286 14.28 15.67 -11.69
N ILE A 287 13.33 15.46 -12.60
CA ILE A 287 13.15 14.20 -13.33
C ILE A 287 14.40 13.84 -14.13
N HIS A 288 14.95 14.79 -14.90
CA HIS A 288 16.15 14.53 -15.69
C HIS A 288 17.37 14.21 -14.83
N LEU A 289 17.50 14.85 -13.66
CA LEU A 289 18.56 14.49 -12.72
C LEU A 289 18.37 13.06 -12.19
N CYS A 290 17.14 12.69 -11.83
CA CYS A 290 16.83 11.36 -11.33
C CYS A 290 17.12 10.28 -12.39
N GLU A 291 16.71 10.50 -13.64
CA GLU A 291 17.06 9.65 -14.79
C GLU A 291 18.58 9.52 -14.95
N ALA A 292 19.31 10.64 -14.96
CA ALA A 292 20.77 10.65 -15.14
C ALA A 292 21.52 9.89 -14.05
N LEU A 293 20.98 9.85 -12.82
CA LEU A 293 21.53 9.10 -11.70
C LEU A 293 21.04 7.64 -11.64
N GLY A 294 20.10 7.25 -12.52
CA GLY A 294 19.49 5.93 -12.52
C GLY A 294 18.61 5.67 -11.30
N VAL A 295 17.89 6.69 -10.83
CA VAL A 295 16.83 6.54 -9.82
C VAL A 295 15.70 5.71 -10.43
N GLU A 296 15.22 4.70 -9.71
CA GLU A 296 14.16 3.80 -10.20
C GLU A 296 12.86 4.57 -10.48
N LYS A 297 12.49 5.44 -9.53
CA LYS A 297 11.17 6.04 -9.51
C LYS A 297 11.15 7.41 -8.85
N LEU A 298 10.41 8.34 -9.46
CA LEU A 298 10.02 9.60 -8.85
C LEU A 298 8.50 9.62 -8.59
N SER A 299 8.11 9.71 -7.32
CA SER A 299 6.73 9.98 -6.91
C SER A 299 6.53 11.47 -6.72
N LEU A 300 5.44 12.00 -7.29
CA LEU A 300 4.94 13.33 -6.98
C LEU A 300 3.65 13.21 -6.15
N GLY A 301 3.74 13.47 -4.85
CA GLY A 301 2.58 13.45 -3.96
C GLY A 301 1.75 14.73 -4.07
N HIS A 302 0.44 14.60 -4.21
CA HIS A 302 -0.48 15.73 -4.11
C HIS A 302 -0.43 16.33 -2.70
N TYR A 303 -0.16 17.63 -2.59
CA TYR A 303 -0.08 18.28 -1.29
C TYR A 303 -1.44 18.32 -0.59
N LEU A 304 -1.49 17.75 0.62
CA LEU A 304 -2.64 17.83 1.52
C LEU A 304 -2.34 18.84 2.64
N ASN A 305 -2.82 20.07 2.50
CA ASN A 305 -2.64 21.08 3.54
C ASN A 305 -3.63 20.88 4.69
N LEU A 306 -3.26 20.13 5.72
CA LEU A 306 -4.15 19.89 6.87
C LEU A 306 -4.38 21.12 7.78
N LYS A 307 -3.70 22.25 7.56
CA LYS A 307 -3.98 23.51 8.28
C LYS A 307 -5.10 24.28 7.59
N ASN A 308 -5.06 24.31 6.26
CA ASN A 308 -6.12 24.88 5.44
C ASN A 308 -6.30 24.04 4.16
N PRO A 309 -7.12 22.96 4.22
CA PRO A 309 -7.24 22.01 3.12
C PRO A 309 -7.67 22.64 1.80
N LEU A 310 -8.47 23.71 1.86
CA LEU A 310 -8.98 24.44 0.70
C LEU A 310 -7.90 25.27 -0.01
N ASN A 311 -6.73 25.47 0.62
CA ASN A 311 -5.57 26.14 0.03
C ASN A 311 -4.53 25.14 -0.55
N SER A 312 -4.90 23.88 -0.72
CA SER A 312 -4.08 22.91 -1.45
C SER A 312 -4.20 23.16 -2.97
N PRO A 313 -3.21 22.80 -3.80
CA PRO A 313 -3.40 22.75 -5.24
C PRO A 313 -4.66 21.94 -5.59
N SER A 314 -5.42 22.36 -6.59
CA SER A 314 -6.59 21.60 -7.03
C SER A 314 -6.18 20.27 -7.67
N PHE A 315 -7.07 19.27 -7.66
CA PHE A 315 -6.81 18.03 -8.38
C PHE A 315 -6.71 18.26 -9.89
N THR A 316 -7.38 19.27 -10.45
CA THR A 316 -7.20 19.68 -11.86
C THR A 316 -5.78 20.17 -12.14
N GLN A 317 -5.19 20.97 -11.26
CA GLN A 317 -3.78 21.37 -11.40
C GLN A 317 -2.85 20.15 -11.34
N SER A 318 -3.12 19.24 -10.39
CA SER A 318 -2.36 18.00 -10.23
C SER A 318 -2.46 17.08 -11.46
N ARG A 319 -3.65 16.99 -12.06
CA ARG A 319 -3.87 16.28 -13.33
C ARG A 319 -3.07 16.89 -14.47
N LYS A 320 -3.16 18.22 -14.67
CA LYS A 320 -2.45 18.92 -15.75
C LYS A 320 -0.94 18.72 -15.66
N ILE A 321 -0.37 18.87 -14.47
CA ILE A 321 1.07 18.67 -14.28
C ILE A 321 1.46 17.21 -14.50
N TYR A 322 0.64 16.26 -14.05
CA TYR A 322 0.90 14.84 -14.29
C TYR A 322 0.84 14.46 -15.77
N GLU A 323 -0.16 14.93 -16.52
CA GLU A 323 -0.26 14.70 -17.97
C GLU A 323 0.95 15.27 -18.72
N TYR A 324 1.37 16.49 -18.38
CA TYR A 324 2.56 17.11 -18.94
C TYR A 324 3.82 16.29 -18.62
N LEU A 325 4.09 15.99 -17.35
CA LEU A 325 5.29 15.27 -16.94
C LEU A 325 5.32 13.83 -17.46
N SER A 326 4.16 13.17 -17.57
CA SER A 326 4.07 11.84 -18.19
C SER A 326 4.48 11.87 -19.67
N SER A 327 4.18 12.97 -20.39
CA SER A 327 4.66 13.13 -21.76
C SER A 327 6.18 13.30 -21.84
N VAL A 328 6.78 13.95 -20.84
CA VAL A 328 8.24 14.11 -20.74
C VAL A 328 8.91 12.77 -20.41
N THR A 329 8.35 12.01 -19.46
CA THR A 329 8.95 10.75 -19.00
C THR A 329 8.72 9.57 -19.93
N ALA A 330 7.80 9.67 -20.90
CA ALA A 330 7.50 8.59 -21.86
C ALA A 330 8.73 8.09 -22.65
N SER A 331 9.78 8.90 -22.78
CA SER A 331 11.04 8.54 -23.46
C SER A 331 12.20 8.22 -22.51
N LEU A 332 11.98 8.32 -21.20
CA LEU A 332 12.98 8.10 -20.15
C LEU A 332 12.82 6.71 -19.55
N LYS A 333 13.84 6.23 -18.84
CA LYS A 333 13.79 4.92 -18.15
C LYS A 333 13.18 5.01 -16.75
N ILE A 334 13.20 6.19 -16.14
CA ILE A 334 12.64 6.44 -14.82
C ILE A 334 11.12 6.28 -14.81
N GLU A 335 10.62 5.57 -13.79
CA GLU A 335 9.19 5.53 -13.51
C GLU A 335 8.74 6.84 -12.86
N PHE A 336 7.69 7.45 -13.38
CA PHE A 336 7.08 8.64 -12.80
C PHE A 336 5.61 8.37 -12.46
N GLN A 337 5.18 8.81 -11.27
CA GLN A 337 3.78 8.70 -10.87
C GLN A 337 3.33 9.90 -10.04
N LEU A 338 2.05 10.24 -10.17
CA LEU A 338 1.34 11.12 -9.25
C LEU A 338 0.63 10.28 -8.18
N GLU A 339 0.84 10.59 -6.91
CA GLU A 339 0.23 9.91 -5.77
C GLU A 339 -0.69 10.84 -4.99
N GLY A 340 -1.80 10.32 -4.46
CA GLY A 340 -2.68 11.07 -3.56
C GLY A 340 -4.12 10.60 -3.59
N CYS A 341 -4.82 10.85 -2.48
CA CYS A 341 -6.23 10.51 -2.36
C CYS A 341 -7.09 11.42 -3.24
N LEU A 342 -8.21 10.88 -3.76
CA LEU A 342 -9.26 11.62 -4.47
C LEU A 342 -8.85 12.24 -5.83
N ILE A 343 -7.64 11.95 -6.33
CA ILE A 343 -7.14 12.47 -7.61
C ILE A 343 -8.04 12.07 -8.80
N TYR A 344 -8.65 10.88 -8.75
CA TYR A 344 -9.61 10.40 -9.76
C TYR A 344 -10.80 11.35 -9.96
N SER A 345 -11.12 12.21 -8.98
CA SER A 345 -12.19 13.21 -9.13
C SER A 345 -11.90 14.24 -10.24
N ALA A 346 -10.63 14.43 -10.62
CA ALA A 346 -10.22 15.28 -11.74
C ALA A 346 -10.43 14.64 -13.12
N TYR A 347 -10.93 13.40 -13.19
CA TYR A 347 -11.15 12.65 -14.43
C TYR A 347 -12.64 12.30 -14.62
N PRO A 348 -13.52 13.30 -14.82
CA PRO A 348 -14.95 13.08 -14.99
C PRO A 348 -15.30 12.24 -16.23
N GLU A 349 -14.39 12.07 -17.18
CA GLU A 349 -14.55 11.24 -18.37
C GLU A 349 -14.38 9.73 -18.11
N ILE A 350 -13.76 9.31 -17.00
CA ILE A 350 -13.55 7.89 -16.68
C ILE A 350 -14.88 7.24 -16.30
N ASN A 351 -15.41 6.38 -17.16
CA ASN A 351 -16.68 5.67 -16.93
C ASN A 351 -16.48 4.25 -16.36
N ALA A 352 -15.32 3.64 -16.60
CA ALA A 352 -14.97 2.36 -16.00
C ALA A 352 -14.63 2.60 -14.52
N THR A 353 -15.49 2.11 -13.63
CA THR A 353 -15.25 2.14 -12.18
C THR A 353 -14.82 0.76 -11.71
N PRO A 354 -13.99 0.68 -10.66
CA PRO A 354 -13.60 -0.59 -10.05
C PRO A 354 -14.80 -1.49 -9.75
N SER A 355 -14.77 -2.71 -10.25
CA SER A 355 -15.87 -3.68 -10.08
C SER A 355 -15.57 -4.71 -8.99
N GLY A 356 -14.29 -5.08 -8.83
CA GLY A 356 -13.83 -5.98 -7.77
C GLY A 356 -13.84 -5.31 -6.40
N ILE A 357 -14.10 -6.11 -5.35
CA ILE A 357 -14.13 -5.60 -3.98
C ILE A 357 -12.74 -5.11 -3.58
N TYR A 358 -11.69 -5.85 -3.95
CA TYR A 358 -10.33 -5.47 -3.62
C TYR A 358 -9.92 -4.20 -4.35
N GLU A 359 -10.28 -4.11 -5.63
CA GLU A 359 -10.03 -2.94 -6.46
C GLU A 359 -10.69 -1.69 -5.88
N GLN A 360 -11.98 -1.76 -5.51
CA GLN A 360 -12.68 -0.65 -4.85
C GLN A 360 -11.99 -0.19 -3.57
N LEU A 361 -11.45 -1.10 -2.75
CA LEU A 361 -10.69 -0.75 -1.55
C LEU A 361 -9.38 -0.03 -1.87
N LEU A 362 -8.71 -0.40 -2.97
CA LEU A 362 -7.46 0.22 -3.41
C LEU A 362 -7.66 1.60 -4.04
N PHE A 363 -8.73 1.81 -4.81
CA PHE A 363 -9.04 3.12 -5.40
C PHE A 363 -9.69 4.08 -4.42
N GLY A 364 -10.38 3.55 -3.41
CA GLY A 364 -11.02 4.32 -2.35
C GLY A 364 -10.06 4.78 -1.26
N CYS A 365 -10.63 5.10 -0.10
CA CYS A 365 -9.84 5.43 1.08
C CYS A 365 -9.25 4.15 1.68
N GLU A 366 -7.94 3.95 1.55
CA GLU A 366 -7.26 2.79 2.15
C GLU A 366 -7.20 2.84 3.69
N ALA A 367 -7.44 3.99 4.32
CA ALA A 367 -7.34 4.16 5.77
C ALA A 367 -8.23 3.13 6.49
N GLY A 368 -7.64 2.25 7.30
CA GLY A 368 -8.32 1.14 7.97
C GLY A 368 -8.95 0.06 7.07
N ASN A 369 -8.92 0.23 5.76
CA ASN A 369 -9.46 -0.69 4.76
C ASN A 369 -8.36 -1.56 4.13
N GLY A 370 -7.26 -0.93 3.70
CA GLY A 370 -6.06 -1.57 3.16
C GLY A 370 -4.77 -1.08 3.82
N ARG A 371 -4.83 -0.03 4.65
CA ARG A 371 -3.67 0.56 5.32
C ARG A 371 -3.96 0.85 6.79
N CYS A 372 -2.93 0.79 7.61
CA CYS A 372 -2.90 1.41 8.92
C CYS A 372 -1.51 1.98 9.23
N GLU A 373 -1.43 2.79 10.28
CA GLU A 373 -0.20 3.45 10.69
C GLU A 373 0.04 3.24 12.18
N VAL A 374 1.27 2.89 12.56
CA VAL A 374 1.66 2.63 13.94
C VAL A 374 2.59 3.76 14.39
N MET A 375 2.13 4.51 15.39
CA MET A 375 2.87 5.62 15.96
C MET A 375 4.00 5.17 16.89
N ALA A 376 4.90 6.08 17.25
CA ALA A 376 6.11 5.77 18.02
C ALA A 376 5.85 5.09 19.38
N ASN A 377 4.70 5.39 20.00
CA ASN A 377 4.25 4.81 21.27
C ASN A 377 3.47 3.48 21.11
N GLY A 378 3.12 3.08 19.88
CA GLY A 378 2.32 1.89 19.59
C GLY A 378 0.87 2.15 19.19
N THR A 379 0.40 3.39 19.27
CA THR A 379 -0.98 3.72 18.88
C THR A 379 -1.22 3.40 17.40
N LEU A 380 -2.24 2.58 17.14
CA LEU A 380 -2.71 2.26 15.80
C LEU A 380 -3.64 3.35 15.27
N LEU A 381 -3.36 3.86 14.07
CA LEU A 381 -4.18 4.84 13.37
C LEU A 381 -4.68 4.30 12.04
N PRO A 382 -5.88 4.72 11.58
CA PRO A 382 -6.29 4.48 10.21
C PRO A 382 -5.41 5.21 9.19
N CYS A 383 -5.02 6.46 9.49
CA CYS A 383 -4.21 7.33 8.61
C CYS A 383 -3.64 8.49 9.44
N SER A 384 -2.41 8.92 9.14
CA SER A 384 -1.75 10.09 9.77
C SER A 384 -2.39 11.43 9.43
N ALA A 385 -3.31 11.50 8.47
CA ALA A 385 -4.10 12.72 8.28
C ALA A 385 -5.11 12.95 9.42
N LEU A 386 -5.48 11.89 10.16
CA LEU A 386 -6.43 11.93 11.26
C LEU A 386 -5.72 12.18 12.59
N ARG A 387 -6.30 13.01 13.45
CA ARG A 387 -5.72 13.38 14.75
C ARG A 387 -5.74 12.21 15.74
N VAL A 388 -4.63 11.98 16.46
CA VAL A 388 -4.50 10.86 17.41
C VAL A 388 -5.53 10.93 18.52
N GLU A 389 -5.91 12.13 18.96
CA GLU A 389 -6.86 12.32 20.06
C GLU A 389 -8.25 11.74 19.75
N ASN A 390 -8.65 11.80 18.48
CA ASN A 390 -9.97 11.36 18.02
C ASN A 390 -9.94 9.98 17.36
N TRP A 391 -8.78 9.55 16.86
CA TRP A 391 -8.64 8.38 15.99
C TRP A 391 -7.60 7.36 16.46
N GLY A 392 -6.91 7.63 17.57
CA GLY A 392 -6.01 6.71 18.23
C GLY A 392 -6.72 5.42 18.63
N GLY A 393 -6.22 4.31 18.10
CA GLY A 393 -6.71 2.96 18.38
C GLY A 393 -5.90 2.26 19.48
N LEU A 394 -5.94 0.93 19.43
CA LEU A 394 -5.23 0.06 20.36
C LEU A 394 -3.71 0.22 20.25
N ASP A 395 -3.01 -0.09 21.33
CA ASP A 395 -1.55 -0.20 21.37
C ASP A 395 -1.12 -1.56 20.81
N VAL A 396 -0.53 -1.55 19.62
CA VAL A 396 -0.16 -2.78 18.92
C VAL A 396 0.90 -3.59 19.66
N PHE A 397 1.77 -2.96 20.45
CA PHE A 397 2.84 -3.66 21.15
C PHE A 397 2.35 -4.41 22.39
N LYS A 398 1.13 -4.11 22.85
CA LYS A 398 0.46 -4.79 23.95
C LYS A 398 -0.50 -5.87 23.48
N CYS A 399 -1.27 -5.58 22.42
CA CYS A 399 -2.36 -6.45 21.97
C CYS A 399 -2.03 -7.31 20.75
N GLY A 400 -0.95 -6.99 20.02
CA GLY A 400 -0.60 -7.61 18.74
C GLY A 400 -1.34 -6.99 17.55
N LEU A 401 -0.75 -7.12 16.36
CA LEU A 401 -1.22 -6.52 15.11
C LEU A 401 -2.61 -7.03 14.70
N GLN A 402 -2.79 -8.35 14.60
CA GLN A 402 -4.06 -8.94 14.12
C GLN A 402 -5.22 -8.55 15.03
N TYR A 403 -5.03 -8.66 16.35
CA TYR A 403 -6.05 -8.27 17.30
C TYR A 403 -6.41 -6.78 17.17
N SER A 404 -5.40 -5.92 17.03
CA SER A 404 -5.60 -4.48 16.88
C SER A 404 -6.34 -4.12 15.59
N TRP A 405 -6.03 -4.80 14.48
CA TRP A 405 -6.72 -4.63 13.19
C TRP A 405 -8.19 -5.05 13.21
N ASP A 406 -8.50 -6.14 13.91
CA ASP A 406 -9.85 -6.69 14.01
C ASP A 406 -10.71 -5.94 15.03
N ASN A 407 -10.10 -5.44 16.13
CA ASN A 407 -10.84 -4.94 17.28
C ASN A 407 -10.82 -3.41 17.48
N SER A 408 -9.96 -2.67 16.78
CA SER A 408 -9.90 -1.21 16.93
C SER A 408 -11.22 -0.52 16.55
N ASN A 409 -11.78 0.25 17.49
CA ASN A 409 -13.00 1.02 17.28
C ASN A 409 -12.83 2.11 16.21
N THR A 410 -11.62 2.68 16.08
CA THR A 410 -11.36 3.76 15.12
C THR A 410 -11.25 3.24 13.70
N LEU A 411 -10.70 2.03 13.50
CA LEU A 411 -10.74 1.33 12.22
C LEU A 411 -12.18 0.94 11.85
N LYS A 412 -12.95 0.38 12.79
CA LYS A 412 -14.39 0.09 12.59
C LYS A 412 -15.17 1.36 12.22
N LYS A 413 -14.88 2.49 12.86
CA LYS A 413 -15.50 3.79 12.55
C LYS A 413 -15.20 4.24 11.13
N ILE A 414 -13.94 4.14 10.65
CA ILE A 414 -13.60 4.46 9.25
C ILE A 414 -14.28 3.52 8.27
N ARG A 415 -14.22 2.20 8.48
CA ARG A 415 -14.80 1.18 7.58
C ARG A 415 -16.31 1.39 7.36
N ASN A 416 -17.01 1.87 8.38
CA ASN A 416 -18.45 2.11 8.34
C ASN A 416 -18.83 3.57 8.00
N GLY A 417 -17.85 4.46 7.84
CA GLY A 417 -18.08 5.87 7.55
C GLY A 417 -18.65 6.08 6.15
N LYS A 418 -19.77 6.79 6.06
CA LYS A 418 -20.44 7.10 4.79
C LYS A 418 -20.90 8.55 4.73
N THR A 419 -20.93 9.11 3.54
CA THR A 419 -21.55 10.40 3.26
C THR A 419 -23.07 10.27 3.09
N ASN A 420 -23.80 11.32 3.47
CA ASN A 420 -25.21 11.50 3.14
C ASN A 420 -25.43 12.73 2.23
N ASP A 421 -24.35 13.29 1.68
CA ASP A 421 -24.34 14.35 0.68
C ASP A 421 -25.01 13.85 -0.60
N SER A 422 -26.03 14.58 -1.07
CA SER A 422 -26.85 14.17 -2.23
C SER A 422 -26.07 14.15 -3.54
N THR A 423 -25.06 15.03 -3.69
CA THR A 423 -24.16 15.03 -4.84
C THR A 423 -23.28 13.78 -4.83
N CYS A 424 -22.80 13.36 -3.66
CA CYS A 424 -22.02 12.13 -3.54
C CYS A 424 -22.87 10.87 -3.76
N ALA A 425 -24.12 10.85 -3.28
CA ALA A 425 -25.02 9.71 -3.43
C ALA A 425 -25.34 9.37 -4.89
N SER A 426 -25.35 10.36 -5.78
CA SER A 426 -25.57 10.19 -7.22
C SER A 426 -24.27 10.10 -8.04
N CYS A 427 -23.10 10.19 -7.40
CA CYS A 427 -21.82 10.17 -8.07
C CYS A 427 -21.42 8.75 -8.49
N LYS A 428 -20.92 8.60 -9.72
CA LYS A 428 -20.39 7.31 -10.21
C LYS A 428 -19.22 6.75 -9.39
N PHE A 429 -18.46 7.60 -8.72
CA PHE A 429 -17.36 7.17 -7.83
C PHE A 429 -17.83 6.92 -6.38
N GLY A 430 -19.12 7.12 -6.07
CA GLY A 430 -19.66 7.08 -4.71
C GLY A 430 -19.42 5.75 -4.00
N GLY A 431 -19.46 4.63 -4.73
CA GLY A 431 -19.33 3.27 -4.16
C GLY A 431 -18.02 3.00 -3.41
N PHE A 432 -16.91 3.62 -3.82
CA PHE A 432 -15.61 3.46 -3.17
C PHE A 432 -15.09 4.75 -2.52
N CYS A 433 -15.56 5.92 -2.96
CA CYS A 433 -15.12 7.22 -2.45
C CYS A 433 -15.72 7.58 -1.07
N ASN A 434 -16.99 7.21 -0.84
CA ASN A 434 -17.72 7.50 0.41
C ASN A 434 -17.73 8.98 0.87
N GLY A 435 -17.57 9.93 -0.05
CA GLY A 435 -17.62 11.37 0.23
C GLY A 435 -16.26 12.04 0.42
N GLY A 436 -15.15 11.38 0.08
CA GLY A 436 -13.82 11.97 0.09
C GLY A 436 -13.08 11.80 1.41
N CYS A 437 -12.15 12.71 1.73
CA CYS A 437 -11.22 12.50 2.84
C CYS A 437 -11.85 12.81 4.21
N PRO A 438 -11.94 11.83 5.13
CA PRO A 438 -12.54 12.06 6.45
C PRO A 438 -11.80 13.09 7.29
N ALA A 439 -10.46 13.15 7.16
CA ALA A 439 -9.63 14.13 7.86
C ALA A 439 -9.94 15.57 7.41
N VAL A 440 -10.11 15.77 6.10
CA VAL A 440 -10.47 17.09 5.57
C VAL A 440 -11.88 17.48 5.97
N ASN A 441 -12.82 16.54 5.91
CA ASN A 441 -14.18 16.80 6.36
C ASN A 441 -14.22 17.20 7.84
N GLU A 442 -13.44 16.55 8.71
CA GLU A 442 -13.37 16.93 10.13
C GLU A 442 -12.84 18.36 10.32
N ILE A 443 -11.83 18.77 9.54
CA ILE A 443 -11.27 20.13 9.58
C ILE A 443 -12.26 21.17 9.04
N VAL A 444 -12.92 20.88 7.92
CA VAL A 444 -13.76 21.84 7.20
C VAL A 444 -15.18 21.93 7.78
N HIS A 445 -15.74 20.80 8.21
CA HIS A 445 -17.14 20.68 8.63
C HIS A 445 -17.30 20.33 10.12
N GLY A 446 -16.22 20.04 10.84
CA GLY A 446 -16.28 19.58 12.23
C GLY A 446 -16.73 18.11 12.39
N VAL A 447 -16.97 17.40 11.28
CA VAL A 447 -17.40 16.00 11.26
C VAL A 447 -16.67 15.24 10.15
N ALA A 448 -16.23 14.01 10.43
CA ALA A 448 -15.47 13.22 9.45
C ALA A 448 -16.32 12.63 8.31
N PHE A 449 -17.62 12.47 8.54
CA PHE A 449 -18.56 11.87 7.58
C PHE A 449 -19.84 12.70 7.50
N GLY A 450 -20.71 12.35 6.55
CA GLY A 450 -21.95 13.08 6.25
C GLY A 450 -21.76 14.03 5.07
N GLN A 451 -20.84 14.98 5.16
CA GLN A 451 -20.57 15.92 4.07
C GLN A 451 -19.61 15.35 3.02
N GLY A 452 -19.74 15.79 1.77
CA GLY A 452 -18.78 15.49 0.71
C GLY A 452 -17.60 16.47 0.71
N ASP A 453 -16.38 15.97 0.51
CA ASP A 453 -15.13 16.74 0.48
C ASP A 453 -15.22 17.90 -0.53
N GLU A 454 -15.13 19.13 -0.03
CA GLU A 454 -15.27 20.37 -0.81
C GLU A 454 -14.16 20.56 -1.87
N ARG A 455 -13.07 19.78 -1.81
CA ARG A 455 -12.02 19.82 -2.83
C ARG A 455 -12.37 18.98 -4.06
N CYS A 456 -13.38 18.10 -3.96
CA CYS A 456 -13.76 17.17 -5.01
C CYS A 456 -14.21 17.90 -6.29
N ASN A 457 -13.55 17.62 -7.41
CA ASN A 457 -13.92 18.19 -8.71
C ASN A 457 -15.31 17.75 -9.18
N MET A 458 -15.75 16.53 -8.84
CA MET A 458 -17.09 16.04 -9.19
C MET A 458 -18.21 16.82 -8.48
N LYS A 459 -17.93 17.39 -7.30
CA LYS A 459 -18.89 18.21 -6.53
C LYS A 459 -18.94 19.65 -7.05
N ASN A 460 -17.79 20.19 -7.47
CA ASN A 460 -17.64 21.59 -7.90
C ASN A 460 -17.89 21.83 -9.39
N ASN A 461 -18.10 20.80 -10.20
CA ASN A 461 -18.42 20.93 -11.62
C ASN A 461 -19.83 21.47 -11.92
N GLY A 462 -20.60 21.85 -10.88
CA GLY A 462 -21.75 22.74 -10.98
C GLY A 462 -21.46 24.08 -10.28
N ASP A 463 -21.13 25.11 -11.06
CA ASP A 463 -21.23 26.54 -10.68
C ASP A 463 -20.71 26.98 -9.29
N ARG A 464 -19.39 26.89 -9.05
CA ARG A 464 -18.73 27.88 -8.17
C ARG A 464 -17.82 28.80 -8.97
N LYS A 465 -18.36 29.97 -9.35
CA LYS A 465 -17.55 31.19 -9.52
C LYS A 465 -16.86 31.45 -8.19
N ILE A 466 -15.61 31.02 -8.05
CA ILE A 466 -14.75 31.47 -6.95
C ILE A 466 -14.50 32.96 -7.22
N SER A 467 -15.21 33.83 -6.50
CA SER A 467 -14.88 35.25 -6.46
C SER A 467 -13.53 35.38 -5.76
N PHE A 468 -12.48 35.67 -6.52
CA PHE A 468 -11.25 36.19 -5.94
C PHE A 468 -11.59 37.54 -5.32
N ARG A 469 -11.69 37.60 -3.98
CA ARG A 469 -11.50 38.88 -3.30
C ARG A 469 -10.01 39.16 -3.38
N HIS A 470 -9.64 40.13 -4.23
CA HIS A 470 -8.37 40.81 -4.11
C HIS A 470 -8.21 41.25 -2.65
N ILE A 471 -7.15 40.78 -2.03
CA ILE A 471 -6.65 41.35 -0.78
C ILE A 471 -5.74 42.47 -1.24
N ASP A 472 -6.17 43.72 -1.01
CA ASP A 472 -5.31 44.91 -1.06
C ASP A 472 -4.23 44.85 0.02
#